data_AF-A0A151AZM3-F1
#
_entry.id   AF-A0A151AZM3-F1
#
_cell.length_a   1.000
_cell.length_b   1.000
_cell.length_c   1.000
_cell.angle_alpha   90.00
_cell.angle_beta   90.00
_cell.angle_gamma   90.00
#
_symmetry.space_group_name_H-M   'P 1'
#
loop_
_entity.id
_entity.type
_entity.pdbx_description
1 polymer ?
#
loop_
_entity_poly.entity_id
_entity_poly.type
_entity_poly.pdbx_seq_one_letter_code
_entity_poly.pdbx_strand_id
1 'polypeptide(L)'
;MAKRKSAVKNGNGDLEFANRLWSAANRLRGTGEVAEYKHIILGLLFLKYLTDAFENRHRFLTRAVTDPANTEYYVKEASAEYIASVAEDKDEYLAANIFWIPPQARWSFLLANTHQPHLGRLIDEAMAAIEKENPKQLRGVLPKIYARAAIPAQTLGETAEPLFGG
;
A
#
# COMPACT_ATOMS: atom_id res chain seq x y z
N MET A 1 12.25 -3.73 -39.26
CA MET A 1 11.25 -3.77 -38.17
C MET A 1 11.68 -4.82 -37.15
N ALA A 2 12.01 -4.45 -35.92
CA ALA A 2 12.26 -5.41 -34.84
C ALA A 2 11.80 -4.81 -33.51
N LYS A 3 10.67 -5.31 -33.00
CA LYS A 3 10.14 -5.04 -31.65
C LYS A 3 11.10 -5.64 -30.62
N ARG A 4 11.70 -4.83 -29.75
CA ARG A 4 12.28 -5.31 -28.48
C ARG A 4 11.28 -5.06 -27.35
N LYS A 5 10.74 -6.16 -26.83
CA LYS A 5 9.96 -6.22 -25.59
C LYS A 5 10.79 -5.63 -24.44
N SER A 6 10.27 -4.59 -23.79
CA SER A 6 10.73 -4.14 -22.48
C SER A 6 10.38 -5.20 -21.44
N ALA A 7 11.41 -5.78 -20.81
CA ALA A 7 11.25 -6.68 -19.69
C ALA A 7 10.84 -5.89 -18.44
N VAL A 8 9.68 -6.22 -17.88
CA VAL A 8 9.22 -5.70 -16.59
C VAL A 8 10.10 -6.27 -15.49
N LYS A 9 10.88 -5.41 -14.81
CA LYS A 9 11.69 -5.73 -13.63
C LYS A 9 10.86 -5.50 -12.35
N ASN A 10 9.84 -6.32 -12.12
CA ASN A 10 9.13 -6.35 -10.83
C ASN A 10 9.18 -7.79 -10.31
N GLY A 11 9.91 -8.04 -9.22
CA GLY A 11 10.00 -9.41 -8.70
C GLY A 11 10.66 -9.59 -7.34
N ASN A 12 11.71 -8.83 -6.99
CA ASN A 12 12.47 -9.17 -5.78
C ASN A 12 11.85 -8.64 -4.46
N GLY A 13 11.34 -7.40 -4.43
CA GLY A 13 10.81 -6.79 -3.20
C GLY A 13 9.53 -7.46 -2.67
N ASP A 14 8.54 -7.65 -3.55
CA ASP A 14 7.25 -8.26 -3.16
C ASP A 14 7.41 -9.71 -2.68
N LEU A 15 8.28 -10.47 -3.35
CA LEU A 15 8.61 -11.83 -2.95
C LEU A 15 9.36 -11.86 -1.62
N GLU A 16 10.27 -10.92 -1.38
CA GLU A 16 10.98 -10.82 -0.10
C GLU A 16 10.03 -10.43 1.05
N PHE A 17 9.14 -9.47 0.83
CA PHE A 17 8.09 -9.11 1.78
C PHE A 17 7.19 -10.32 2.10
N ALA A 18 6.68 -11.00 1.06
CA ALA A 18 5.86 -12.19 1.22
C ALA A 18 6.61 -13.30 1.99
N ASN A 19 7.90 -13.49 1.72
CA ASN A 19 8.73 -14.47 2.43
C ASN A 19 8.96 -14.10 3.90
N ARG A 20 9.20 -12.82 4.22
CA ARG A 20 9.33 -12.35 5.61
C ARG A 20 8.01 -12.50 6.36
N LEU A 21 6.89 -12.12 5.73
CA LEU A 21 5.54 -12.27 6.28
C LEU A 21 5.19 -13.74 6.53
N TRP A 22 5.50 -14.62 5.58
CA TRP A 22 5.33 -16.06 5.71
C TRP A 22 6.18 -16.66 6.83
N SER A 23 7.43 -16.21 6.95
CA SER A 23 8.35 -16.65 8.00
C SER A 23 7.90 -16.19 9.39
N ALA A 24 7.46 -14.94 9.53
CA ALA A 24 6.89 -14.42 10.76
C ALA A 24 5.62 -15.19 11.16
N ALA A 25 4.75 -15.49 10.19
CA ALA A 25 3.56 -16.30 10.42
C ALA A 25 3.89 -17.74 10.83
N ASN A 26 4.91 -18.36 10.23
CA ASN A 26 5.35 -19.71 10.62
C ASN A 26 5.87 -19.77 12.07
N ARG A 27 6.47 -18.69 12.59
CA ARG A 27 6.93 -18.61 13.99
C ARG A 27 5.76 -18.55 14.99
N LEU A 28 4.63 -17.98 14.59
CA LEU A 28 3.41 -17.91 15.41
C LEU A 28 2.57 -19.17 15.38
N ARG A 29 2.86 -20.11 14.48
CA ARG A 29 2.10 -21.34 14.20
C ARG A 29 2.04 -22.34 15.37
N GLY A 30 2.56 -21.99 16.54
CA GLY A 30 2.76 -22.89 17.67
C GLY A 30 1.53 -23.68 18.14
N THR A 31 0.28 -23.22 17.91
CA THR A 31 -0.91 -23.89 18.48
C THR A 31 -2.28 -23.69 17.76
N GLY A 32 -2.39 -23.10 16.56
CA GLY A 32 -3.70 -22.69 15.98
C GLY A 32 -4.01 -23.13 14.54
N GLU A 33 -5.30 -23.23 14.20
CA GLU A 33 -5.85 -23.67 12.90
C GLU A 33 -5.21 -22.94 11.69
N VAL A 34 -4.67 -23.71 10.76
CA VAL A 34 -3.90 -23.26 9.59
C VAL A 34 -4.72 -22.39 8.61
N ALA A 35 -6.05 -22.42 8.67
CA ALA A 35 -6.93 -21.77 7.69
C ALA A 35 -7.01 -20.24 7.82
N GLU A 36 -6.99 -19.68 9.04
CA GLU A 36 -7.17 -18.24 9.25
C GLU A 36 -5.94 -17.41 8.84
N TYR A 37 -4.73 -17.98 8.97
CA TYR A 37 -3.47 -17.29 8.69
C TYR A 37 -3.27 -16.92 7.22
N LYS A 38 -3.74 -17.78 6.30
CA LYS A 38 -3.67 -17.49 4.86
C LYS A 38 -4.40 -16.19 4.54
N HIS A 39 -5.56 -15.96 5.15
CA HIS A 39 -6.36 -14.76 4.92
C HIS A 39 -5.69 -13.51 5.49
N ILE A 40 -5.05 -13.62 6.65
CA ILE A 40 -4.27 -12.53 7.27
C ILE A 40 -3.12 -12.12 6.35
N ILE A 41 -2.29 -13.07 5.94
CA ILE A 41 -1.11 -12.84 5.11
C ILE A 41 -1.50 -12.26 3.74
N LEU A 42 -2.45 -12.90 3.06
CA LEU A 42 -2.89 -12.44 1.74
C LEU A 42 -3.52 -11.05 1.81
N GLY A 43 -4.28 -10.76 2.86
CA GLY A 43 -4.83 -9.42 3.04
C GLY A 43 -3.75 -8.37 3.31
N LEU A 44 -2.71 -8.67 4.12
CA LEU A 44 -1.61 -7.73 4.35
C LEU A 44 -0.76 -7.50 3.10
N LEU A 45 -0.52 -8.55 2.31
CA LEU A 45 0.12 -8.42 1.01
C LEU A 45 -0.69 -7.54 0.07
N PHE A 46 -2.01 -7.75 0.04
CA PHE A 46 -2.88 -6.94 -0.78
C PHE A 46 -2.92 -5.48 -0.31
N LEU A 47 -2.99 -5.23 1.00
CA LEU A 47 -2.88 -3.88 1.57
C LEU A 47 -1.58 -3.20 1.15
N LYS A 48 -0.44 -3.88 1.32
CA LYS A 48 0.87 -3.35 0.92
C LYS A 48 0.91 -3.00 -0.57
N TYR A 49 0.41 -3.89 -1.41
CA TYR A 49 0.31 -3.67 -2.85
C TYR A 49 -0.53 -2.42 -3.19
N LEU A 50 -1.70 -2.28 -2.57
CA LEU A 50 -2.58 -1.13 -2.76
C LEU A 50 -1.91 0.18 -2.32
N THR A 51 -1.29 0.17 -1.14
CA THR A 51 -0.60 1.36 -0.61
C THR A 51 0.60 1.75 -1.46
N ASP A 52 1.35 0.78 -1.98
CA ASP A 52 2.52 1.04 -2.82
C ASP A 52 2.14 1.63 -4.17
N ALA A 53 1.11 1.07 -4.81
CA ALA A 53 0.58 1.61 -6.06
C ALA A 53 0.15 3.07 -5.89
N PHE A 54 -0.56 3.36 -4.80
CA PHE A 54 -0.94 4.72 -4.43
C PHE A 54 0.27 5.62 -4.19
N GLU A 55 1.23 5.21 -3.35
CA GLU A 55 2.41 6.03 -3.04
C GLU A 55 3.28 6.29 -4.28
N ASN A 56 3.39 5.32 -5.19
CA ASN A 56 4.08 5.49 -6.46
C ASN A 56 3.42 6.57 -7.32
N ARG A 57 2.08 6.55 -7.42
CA ARG A 57 1.33 7.58 -8.15
C ARG A 57 1.41 8.93 -7.47
N HIS A 58 1.29 8.98 -6.15
CA HIS A 58 1.45 10.19 -5.37
C HIS A 58 2.82 10.83 -5.61
N ARG A 59 3.91 10.05 -5.54
CA ARG A 59 5.27 10.55 -5.86
C ARG A 59 5.43 10.99 -7.30
N PHE A 60 4.75 10.31 -8.24
CA PHE A 60 4.73 10.75 -9.63
C PHE A 60 4.06 12.13 -9.75
N LEU A 61 2.86 12.32 -9.20
CA LEU A 61 2.12 13.58 -9.29
C LEU A 61 2.91 14.75 -8.70
N THR A 62 3.51 14.56 -7.52
CA THR A 62 4.30 15.63 -6.88
C THR A 62 5.53 16.04 -7.70
N ARG A 63 6.16 15.08 -8.39
CA ARG A 63 7.30 15.35 -9.29
C ARG A 63 6.83 15.94 -10.62
N ALA A 64 5.75 15.42 -11.19
CA ALA A 64 5.22 15.82 -12.49
C ALA A 64 4.82 17.31 -12.51
N VAL A 65 4.25 17.82 -11.41
CA VAL A 65 3.88 19.24 -11.29
C VAL A 65 5.10 20.18 -11.35
N THR A 66 6.26 19.71 -10.88
CA THR A 66 7.48 20.54 -10.79
C THR A 66 8.48 20.26 -11.93
N ASP A 67 8.22 19.26 -12.78
CA ASP A 67 9.09 18.86 -13.89
C ASP A 67 8.73 19.61 -15.20
N PRO A 68 9.59 20.52 -15.70
CA PRO A 68 9.34 21.26 -16.94
C PRO A 68 9.21 20.38 -18.19
N ALA A 69 9.66 19.12 -18.14
CA ALA A 69 9.51 18.17 -19.23
C ALA A 69 8.13 17.50 -19.27
N ASN A 70 7.33 17.61 -18.20
CA ASN A 70 6.00 17.02 -18.15
C ASN A 70 4.98 17.94 -18.82
N THR A 71 4.32 17.47 -19.88
CA THR A 71 3.38 18.30 -20.65
C THR A 71 1.97 18.34 -20.08
N GLU A 72 1.65 17.48 -19.13
CA GLU A 72 0.29 17.29 -18.61
C GLU A 72 0.08 18.02 -17.28
N TYR A 73 1.05 17.94 -16.38
CA TYR A 73 0.91 18.42 -15.00
C TYR A 73 1.76 19.65 -14.68
N TYR A 74 2.77 19.97 -15.50
CA TYR A 74 3.76 20.98 -15.16
C TYR A 74 3.14 22.36 -14.96
N VAL A 75 3.44 22.96 -13.81
CA VAL A 75 3.11 24.35 -13.50
C VAL A 75 4.37 25.05 -13.03
N LYS A 76 4.77 26.10 -13.76
CA LYS A 76 5.92 26.92 -13.39
C LYS A 76 5.67 27.56 -12.01
N GLU A 77 6.62 27.40 -11.11
CA GLU A 77 6.58 27.98 -9.75
C GLU A 77 5.34 27.56 -8.95
N ALA A 78 4.89 26.30 -9.12
CA ALA A 78 3.80 25.72 -8.35
C ALA A 78 4.03 25.84 -6.83
N SER A 79 3.02 26.33 -6.10
CA SER A 79 3.07 26.37 -4.64
C SER A 79 2.94 24.98 -4.02
N ALA A 80 3.39 24.82 -2.78
CA ALA A 80 3.26 23.55 -2.07
C ALA A 80 1.80 23.11 -1.92
N GLU A 81 0.88 24.07 -1.73
CA GLU A 81 -0.56 23.83 -1.64
C GLU A 81 -1.14 23.32 -2.95
N TYR A 82 -0.68 23.85 -4.09
CA TYR A 82 -1.10 23.36 -5.41
C TYR A 82 -0.58 21.95 -5.69
N ILE A 83 0.69 21.69 -5.38
CA ILE A 83 1.27 20.35 -5.50
C ILE A 83 0.48 19.35 -4.64
N ALA A 84 0.16 19.72 -3.41
CA ALA A 84 -0.65 18.90 -2.52
C ALA A 84 -2.08 18.70 -3.03
N SER A 85 -2.71 19.73 -3.61
CA SER A 85 -4.06 19.60 -4.16
C SER A 85 -4.13 18.62 -5.33
N VAL A 86 -3.12 18.62 -6.22
CA VAL A 86 -3.01 17.65 -7.32
C VAL A 86 -2.73 16.24 -6.78
N ALA A 87 -1.79 16.12 -5.84
CA ALA A 87 -1.43 14.82 -5.27
C ALA A 87 -2.55 14.21 -4.40
N GLU A 88 -3.46 15.02 -3.86
CA GLU A 88 -4.60 14.58 -3.07
C GLU A 88 -5.94 14.58 -3.85
N ASP A 89 -5.89 14.78 -5.16
CA ASP A 89 -7.06 14.64 -6.03
C ASP A 89 -7.31 13.16 -6.35
N LYS A 90 -8.51 12.66 -6.04
CA LYS A 90 -8.90 11.25 -6.25
C LYS A 90 -8.99 10.88 -7.73
N ASP A 91 -9.36 11.83 -8.58
CA ASP A 91 -9.58 11.57 -10.00
C ASP A 91 -8.26 11.21 -10.70
N GLU A 92 -7.13 11.74 -10.21
CA GLU A 92 -5.78 11.43 -10.69
C GLU A 92 -5.34 9.98 -10.46
N TYR A 93 -5.94 9.32 -9.47
CA TYR A 93 -5.70 7.91 -9.17
C TYR A 93 -6.66 7.04 -9.98
N LEU A 94 -7.93 7.42 -10.04
CA LEU A 94 -8.94 6.72 -10.83
C LEU A 94 -8.57 6.68 -12.32
N ALA A 95 -8.09 7.79 -12.89
CA ALA A 95 -7.62 7.85 -14.27
C ALA A 95 -6.46 6.88 -14.56
N ALA A 96 -5.63 6.63 -13.54
CA ALA A 96 -4.52 5.67 -13.61
C ALA A 96 -4.93 4.23 -13.23
N ASN A 97 -6.22 3.95 -12.98
CA ASN A 97 -6.72 2.68 -12.42
C ASN A 97 -6.08 2.30 -11.09
N ILE A 98 -5.77 3.29 -10.26
CA ILE A 98 -5.21 3.12 -8.92
C ILE A 98 -6.29 3.44 -7.90
N PHE A 99 -6.40 2.59 -6.88
CA PHE A 99 -7.34 2.81 -5.79
C PHE A 99 -6.93 4.01 -4.94
N TRP A 100 -7.91 4.80 -4.53
CA TRP A 100 -7.67 5.89 -3.59
C TRP A 100 -7.39 5.32 -2.20
N ILE A 101 -6.29 5.72 -1.57
CA ILE A 101 -5.90 5.28 -0.23
C ILE A 101 -5.98 6.48 0.73
N PRO A 102 -6.94 6.47 1.68
CA PRO A 102 -7.08 7.56 2.63
C PRO A 102 -5.88 7.60 3.60
N PRO A 103 -5.55 8.76 4.20
CA PRO A 103 -4.35 8.95 5.01
C PRO A 103 -4.14 7.90 6.12
N GLN A 104 -5.20 7.53 6.83
CA GLN A 104 -5.17 6.53 7.91
C GLN A 104 -4.93 5.09 7.43
N ALA A 105 -4.99 4.85 6.12
CA ALA A 105 -4.73 3.55 5.50
C ALA A 105 -3.42 3.51 4.72
N ARG A 106 -2.66 4.62 4.66
CA ARG A 106 -1.35 4.66 4.00
C ARG A 106 -0.33 3.85 4.78
N TRP A 107 0.63 3.26 4.08
CA TRP A 107 1.64 2.40 4.70
C TRP A 107 2.47 3.14 5.74
N SER A 108 2.85 4.39 5.45
CA SER A 108 3.56 5.27 6.37
C SER A 108 2.84 5.46 7.71
N PHE A 109 1.51 5.63 7.69
CA PHE A 109 0.69 5.76 8.89
C PHE A 109 0.69 4.46 9.71
N LEU A 110 0.54 3.30 9.05
CA LEU A 110 0.55 2.00 9.72
C LEU A 110 1.94 1.69 10.31
N LEU A 111 3.01 2.01 9.59
CA LEU A 111 4.39 1.83 10.07
C LEU A 111 4.67 2.66 11.32
N ALA A 112 4.25 3.93 11.33
CA ALA A 112 4.39 4.82 12.48
C ALA A 112 3.65 4.30 13.73
N ASN A 113 2.66 3.41 13.56
CA ASN A 113 1.85 2.86 14.63
C ASN A 113 2.12 1.37 14.92
N THR A 114 3.17 0.79 14.34
CA THR A 114 3.54 -0.63 14.51
C THR A 114 3.72 -1.09 15.96
N HIS A 115 4.16 -0.20 16.85
CA HIS A 115 4.38 -0.50 18.27
C HIS A 115 3.10 -0.37 19.14
N GLN A 116 1.99 0.08 18.55
CA GLN A 116 0.75 0.26 19.29
C GLN A 116 0.11 -1.09 19.62
N PRO A 117 -0.39 -1.29 20.86
CA PRO A 117 -1.05 -2.54 21.26
C PRO A 117 -2.34 -2.81 20.48
N HIS A 118 -2.90 -1.80 19.80
CA HIS A 118 -4.12 -1.88 19.00
C HIS A 118 -3.86 -1.85 17.48
N LEU A 119 -2.64 -2.19 17.03
CA LEU A 119 -2.28 -2.24 15.61
C LEU A 119 -3.27 -3.06 14.75
N GLY A 120 -3.71 -4.22 15.23
CA GLY A 120 -4.69 -5.04 14.52
C GLY A 120 -5.99 -4.29 14.20
N ARG A 121 -6.47 -3.47 15.14
CA ARG A 121 -7.63 -2.62 14.94
C ARG A 121 -7.36 -1.50 13.93
N LEU A 122 -6.17 -0.90 13.94
CA LEU A 122 -5.78 0.11 12.95
C LEU A 122 -5.76 -0.46 11.53
N ILE A 123 -5.32 -1.72 11.36
CA ILE A 123 -5.36 -2.41 10.07
C ILE A 123 -6.81 -2.66 9.64
N ASP A 124 -7.68 -3.14 10.55
CA ASP A 124 -9.11 -3.33 10.24
C ASP A 124 -9.79 -2.02 9.82
N GLU A 125 -9.48 -0.91 10.51
CA GLU A 125 -9.98 0.43 10.20
C GLU A 125 -9.44 0.95 8.86
N ALA A 126 -8.16 0.70 8.55
CA ALA A 126 -7.55 1.02 7.26
C ALA A 126 -8.24 0.25 6.11
N MET A 127 -8.44 -1.06 6.27
CA MET A 127 -9.15 -1.90 5.29
C MET A 127 -10.57 -1.39 5.07
N ALA A 128 -11.32 -1.12 6.12
CA ALA A 128 -12.68 -0.58 6.02
C ALA A 128 -12.71 0.80 5.34
N ALA A 129 -11.73 1.67 5.63
CA ALA A 129 -11.61 2.98 5.01
C ALA A 129 -11.32 2.87 3.50
N ILE A 130 -10.42 1.97 3.08
CA ILE A 130 -10.13 1.71 1.66
C ILE A 130 -11.39 1.23 0.94
N GLU A 131 -12.16 0.30 1.50
CA GLU A 131 -13.41 -0.15 0.87
C GLU A 131 -14.44 0.97 0.73
N LYS A 132 -14.57 1.81 1.77
CA LYS A 132 -15.51 2.94 1.77
C LYS A 132 -15.19 3.94 0.65
N GLU A 133 -13.91 4.19 0.40
CA GLU A 133 -13.45 5.08 -0.66
C GLU A 133 -13.51 4.44 -2.05
N ASN A 134 -13.45 3.12 -2.15
CA ASN A 134 -13.45 2.37 -3.40
C ASN A 134 -14.60 1.34 -3.49
N PRO A 135 -15.88 1.74 -3.28
CA PRO A 135 -16.97 0.82 -3.02
C PRO A 135 -17.39 -0.01 -4.24
N LYS A 136 -17.08 0.43 -5.46
CA LYS A 136 -17.47 -0.29 -6.69
C LYS A 136 -16.66 -1.58 -6.87
N GLN A 137 -15.41 -1.61 -6.44
CA GLN A 137 -14.48 -2.71 -6.66
C GLN A 137 -14.13 -3.47 -5.38
N LEU A 138 -14.09 -2.81 -4.22
CA LEU A 138 -13.53 -3.40 -2.99
C LEU A 138 -14.55 -3.70 -1.90
N ARG A 139 -15.85 -3.41 -2.07
CA ARG A 139 -16.85 -3.67 -1.04
C ARG A 139 -16.87 -5.14 -0.61
N GLY A 140 -16.52 -5.40 0.65
CA GLY A 140 -16.49 -6.74 1.24
C GLY A 140 -15.30 -7.62 0.81
N VAL A 141 -14.32 -7.06 0.09
CA VAL A 141 -13.15 -7.79 -0.41
C VAL A 141 -12.03 -7.83 0.62
N LEU A 142 -11.81 -6.73 1.34
CA LEU A 142 -10.73 -6.59 2.30
C LEU A 142 -11.11 -7.25 3.64
N PRO A 143 -10.27 -8.14 4.18
CA PRO A 143 -10.55 -8.79 5.46
C PRO A 143 -10.42 -7.79 6.61
N LYS A 144 -11.27 -7.92 7.63
CA LYS A 144 -11.21 -7.15 8.90
C LYS A 144 -11.11 -8.10 10.10
N ILE A 145 -10.07 -8.93 10.10
CA ILE A 145 -9.85 -9.99 11.10
C ILE A 145 -8.59 -9.73 11.93
N TYR A 146 -7.97 -8.57 11.78
CA TYR A 146 -6.64 -8.27 12.29
C TYR A 146 -6.65 -7.93 13.78
N ALA A 147 -7.70 -7.31 14.31
CA ALA A 147 -7.82 -7.05 15.74
C ALA A 147 -7.93 -8.33 16.60
N ARG A 148 -8.37 -9.43 16.00
CA ARG A 148 -8.50 -10.75 16.66
C ARG A 148 -7.28 -11.64 16.43
N ALA A 149 -6.53 -11.38 15.36
CA ALA A 149 -5.31 -12.08 15.06
C ALA A 149 -4.18 -11.63 16.00
N ALA A 150 -3.42 -12.58 16.54
CA ALA A 150 -2.15 -12.29 17.20
C ALA A 150 -1.12 -11.89 16.14
N ILE A 151 -1.16 -10.64 15.66
CA ILE A 151 -0.17 -10.12 14.70
C ILE A 151 1.08 -9.71 15.49
N PRO A 152 2.27 -10.23 15.18
CA PRO A 152 3.49 -9.76 15.82
C PRO A 152 3.72 -8.32 15.36
N ALA A 153 3.86 -7.39 16.30
CA ALA A 153 4.27 -6.02 16.02
C ALA A 153 5.55 -5.95 15.15
N GLN A 154 6.40 -6.98 15.25
CA GLN A 154 7.63 -7.16 14.47
C GLN A 154 7.38 -7.33 12.96
N THR A 155 6.25 -7.90 12.54
CA THR A 155 6.00 -8.28 11.14
C THR A 155 5.83 -7.08 10.20
N LEU A 156 5.29 -5.95 10.69
CA LEU A 156 5.23 -4.71 9.92
C LEU A 156 6.51 -3.87 10.10
N GLY A 157 7.07 -3.84 11.33
CA GLY A 157 8.27 -3.06 11.65
C GLY A 157 9.53 -3.49 10.90
N GLU A 158 9.67 -4.78 10.59
CA GLU A 158 10.82 -5.33 9.84
C GLU A 158 10.84 -4.98 8.34
N THR A 159 9.86 -4.21 7.83
CA THR A 159 9.60 -4.02 6.39
C THR A 159 9.64 -2.55 5.92
N ALA A 160 10.29 -1.67 6.68
CA ALA A 160 10.37 -0.23 6.40
C ALA A 160 11.14 0.19 5.13
N GLU A 161 11.37 -0.71 4.17
CA GLU A 161 12.00 -0.41 2.89
C GLU A 161 10.96 -0.22 1.77
N PRO A 162 11.11 0.80 0.90
CA PRO A 162 10.28 0.94 -0.27
C PRO A 162 10.52 -0.25 -1.21
N LEU A 163 9.49 -1.08 -1.43
CA LEU A 163 9.52 -2.25 -2.31
C LEU A 163 9.64 -1.90 -3.81
N PHE A 164 9.66 -0.61 -4.15
CA PHE A 164 9.86 -0.09 -5.51
C PHE A 164 10.93 1.01 -5.54
N GLY A 165 12.08 0.76 -4.90
CA GLY A 165 13.29 1.56 -5.04
C GLY A 165 14.02 1.23 -6.35
N GLY A 166 13.78 2.06 -7.38
CA GLY A 166 14.53 2.14 -8.63
C GLY A 166 14.38 3.53 -9.23
#